data_AF-A0A7G8P6X8-F1
#
_entry.id   AF-A0A7G8P6X8-F1
#
_cell.length_a   1.000
_cell.length_b   1.000
_cell.length_c   1.000
_cell.angle_alpha   90.00
_cell.angle_beta   90.00
_cell.angle_gamma   90.00
#
_symmetry.space_group_name_H-M   'P 1'
#
loop_
_entity.id
_entity.type
_entity.pdbx_description
1 polymer ?
#
loop_
_entity_poly.entity_id
_entity_poly.type
_entity_poly.pdbx_seq_one_letter_code
_entity_poly.pdbx_strand_id
1 'polypeptide(L)'
;MPARDLSYFLASSVVPTLRRREIERDLVERYHLALTNHGVRDYTCDACWQHYRIGMTQAPLISVIGCAFAAQTERGHSTFVHTLRRSLLAIRDHDTVEILAT
;
A
#
# COMPACT_ATOMS: atom_id res chain seq x y z
N MET A 1 13.25 -1.78 1.32
CA MET A 1 12.55 -0.95 0.31
C MET A 1 11.90 0.23 1.03
N PRO A 2 12.27 1.48 0.68
CA PRO A 2 11.81 2.71 1.35
C PRO A 2 10.30 2.87 1.29
N ALA A 3 9.69 2.75 0.11
CA ALA A 3 8.27 3.06 -0.14
C ALA A 3 7.22 2.12 0.51
N ARG A 4 7.63 1.21 1.41
CA ARG A 4 6.70 0.27 2.08
C ARG A 4 5.80 0.97 3.09
N ASP A 5 6.32 1.97 3.78
CA ASP A 5 5.58 2.84 4.69
C ASP A 5 4.44 3.60 3.96
N LEU A 6 4.74 4.18 2.80
CA LEU A 6 3.82 4.88 1.93
C LEU A 6 2.74 3.93 1.39
N SER A 7 3.15 2.72 1.03
CA SER A 7 2.24 1.66 0.58
C SER A 7 1.24 1.29 1.66
N TYR A 8 1.72 1.08 2.89
CA TYR A 8 0.87 0.75 4.04
C TYR A 8 -0.11 1.88 4.36
N PHE A 9 0.37 3.13 4.39
CA PHE A 9 -0.47 4.31 4.65
C PHE A 9 -1.59 4.44 3.62
N LEU A 10 -1.24 4.42 2.33
CA LEU A 10 -2.21 4.58 1.25
C LEU A 10 -3.19 3.39 1.17
N ALA A 11 -2.76 2.17 1.49
CA ALA A 11 -3.64 1.01 1.48
C ALA A 11 -4.63 0.95 2.66
N SER A 12 -4.24 1.45 3.84
CA SER A 12 -5.04 1.36 5.07
C SER A 12 -5.92 2.58 5.31
N SER A 13 -5.40 3.78 5.00
CA SER A 13 -5.98 5.05 5.46
C SER A 13 -6.70 5.82 4.36
N VAL A 14 -6.56 5.43 3.08
CA VAL A 14 -7.17 6.16 1.96
C VAL A 14 -8.23 5.31 1.25
N VAL A 15 -9.35 5.93 0.92
CA VAL A 15 -10.44 5.28 0.15
C VAL A 15 -9.92 4.89 -1.25
N PRO A 16 -10.16 3.67 -1.74
CA PRO A 16 -9.55 3.18 -2.98
C PRO A 16 -9.80 4.04 -4.22
N THR A 17 -10.96 4.70 -4.31
CA THR A 17 -11.33 5.57 -5.43
C THR A 17 -10.50 6.85 -5.47
N LEU A 18 -10.29 7.49 -4.32
CA LEU A 18 -9.45 8.69 -4.16
C LEU A 18 -7.97 8.37 -4.40
N ARG A 19 -7.50 7.24 -3.85
CA ARG A 19 -6.11 6.77 -4.00
C ARG A 19 -5.71 6.64 -5.47
N ARG A 20 -6.51 5.90 -6.25
CA ARG A 20 -6.20 5.50 -7.63
C ARG A 20 -6.31 6.63 -8.65
N ARG A 21 -7.25 7.56 -8.43
CA ARG A 21 -7.55 8.60 -9.42
C ARG A 21 -6.78 9.89 -9.21
N GLU A 22 -6.42 10.21 -7.98
CA GLU A 22 -6.06 11.60 -7.67
C GLU A 22 -4.69 11.77 -7.00
N ILE A 23 -4.22 10.82 -6.18
CA ILE A 23 -3.09 11.14 -5.27
C ILE A 23 -1.90 10.18 -5.31
N GLU A 24 -2.04 8.93 -5.73
CA GLU A 24 -0.97 7.93 -5.51
C GLU A 24 0.34 8.25 -6.25
N ARG A 25 0.25 8.72 -7.50
CA ARG A 25 1.43 9.02 -8.29
C ARG A 25 2.16 10.28 -7.82
N ASP A 26 1.40 11.34 -7.57
CA ASP A 26 1.91 12.59 -7.02
C ASP A 26 2.52 12.40 -5.61
N LEU A 27 1.93 11.55 -4.75
CA LEU A 27 2.55 11.22 -3.46
C LEU A 27 3.86 10.44 -3.62
N VAL A 28 3.94 9.49 -4.56
CA VAL A 28 5.17 8.72 -4.77
C VAL A 28 6.29 9.63 -5.30
N GLU A 29 5.97 10.55 -6.20
CA GLU A 29 6.93 11.55 -6.71
C GLU A 29 7.41 12.48 -5.59
N ARG A 30 6.50 12.99 -4.75
CA ARG A 30 6.89 13.83 -3.59
C ARG A 30 7.71 13.06 -2.56
N TYR A 31 7.39 11.79 -2.33
CA TYR A 31 8.15 10.92 -1.43
C TYR A 31 9.56 10.62 -1.97
N HIS A 32 9.67 10.35 -3.28
CA HIS A 32 10.96 10.19 -3.95
C HIS A 32 11.81 11.46 -3.83
N LEU A 33 11.24 12.63 -4.09
CA LEU A 33 11.94 13.92 -3.97
C LEU A 33 12.46 14.15 -2.53
N ALA A 34 11.65 13.83 -1.53
CA ALA A 34 12.07 13.92 -0.12
C ALA A 34 13.25 12.99 0.17
N LEU A 35 13.20 11.72 -0.29
CA LEU A 35 14.31 10.78 -0.12
C LEU A 35 15.59 11.28 -0.78
N THR A 36 15.51 11.81 -2.00
CA THR A 36 16.69 12.35 -2.68
C THR A 36 17.25 13.59 -1.97
N ASN A 37 16.39 14.46 -1.45
CA ASN A 37 16.81 15.61 -0.65
C ASN A 37 17.50 15.22 0.66
N HIS A 38 17.13 14.06 1.23
CA HIS A 38 17.78 13.49 2.41
C HIS A 38 19.03 12.65 2.08
N GLY A 39 19.52 12.67 0.85
CA GLY A 39 20.79 12.06 0.47
C GLY A 39 20.70 10.62 -0.02
N VAL A 40 19.50 10.09 -0.27
CA VAL A 40 19.34 8.80 -0.97
C VAL A 40 19.77 8.99 -2.42
N ARG A 41 20.84 8.30 -2.81
CA ARG A 41 21.41 8.30 -4.17
C ARG A 41 21.08 7.01 -4.90
N ASP A 42 21.19 7.03 -6.23
CA ASP A 42 20.95 5.88 -7.12
C ASP A 42 19.55 5.26 -6.98
N TYR A 43 18.58 6.06 -6.53
CA TYR A 43 17.20 5.67 -6.37
C TYR A 43 16.33 6.46 -7.33
N THR A 44 15.75 5.79 -8.33
CA THR A 44 14.91 6.43 -9.34
C THR A 44 13.46 6.51 -8.87
N CYS A 45 12.71 7.46 -9.44
CA CYS A 45 11.27 7.55 -9.20
C CYS A 45 10.54 6.28 -9.65
N ASP A 46 10.98 5.66 -10.75
CA ASP A 46 10.44 4.38 -11.22
C ASP A 46 10.70 3.23 -10.24
N ALA A 47 11.89 3.15 -9.65
CA ALA A 47 12.17 2.18 -8.58
C ALA A 47 11.29 2.44 -7.35
N CYS A 48 11.02 3.72 -7.03
CA CYS A 48 10.11 4.10 -5.96
C CYS A 48 8.66 3.67 -6.24
N TRP A 49 8.21 3.83 -7.48
CA TRP A 49 6.91 3.36 -7.92
C TRP A 49 6.79 1.83 -7.88
N GLN A 50 7.81 1.09 -8.33
CA GLN A 50 7.82 -0.37 -8.24
C GLN A 50 7.80 -0.85 -6.78
N HIS A 51 8.61 -0.26 -5.92
CA HIS A 51 8.61 -0.58 -4.48
C HIS A 51 7.27 -0.26 -3.81
N TYR A 52 6.61 0.81 -4.24
CA TYR A 52 5.26 1.16 -3.80
C TYR A 52 4.23 0.08 -4.23
N ARG A 53 4.25 -0.34 -5.49
CA ARG A 53 3.38 -1.42 -5.99
C ARG A 53 3.62 -2.73 -5.26
N ILE A 54 4.88 -3.10 -5.02
CA ILE A 54 5.24 -4.30 -4.26
C ILE A 54 4.75 -4.18 -2.81
N GLY A 55 4.92 -3.02 -2.17
CA GLY A 55 4.46 -2.78 -0.79
C GLY A 55 2.95 -2.93 -0.60
N MET A 56 2.15 -2.70 -1.64
CA MET A 56 0.69 -2.91 -1.59
C MET A 56 0.29 -4.36 -1.28
N THR A 57 1.12 -5.32 -1.66
CA THR A 57 0.90 -6.75 -1.35
C THR A 57 0.96 -7.06 0.15
N GLN A 58 1.62 -6.21 0.95
CA GLN A 58 1.73 -6.38 2.40
C GLN A 58 0.49 -5.88 3.15
N ALA A 59 -0.30 -4.98 2.56
CA ALA A 59 -1.49 -4.43 3.20
C ALA A 59 -2.57 -5.48 3.56
N PRO A 60 -2.89 -6.48 2.69
CA PRO A 60 -3.79 -7.56 3.08
C PRO A 60 -3.21 -8.46 4.17
N LEU A 61 -1.89 -8.71 4.18
CA LEU A 61 -1.25 -9.48 5.26
C LEU A 61 -1.47 -8.82 6.63
N ILE A 62 -1.26 -7.51 6.72
CA ILE A 62 -1.48 -6.75 7.97
C ILE A 62 -2.96 -6.70 8.34
N SER A 63 -3.85 -6.63 7.36
CA SER A 63 -5.30 -6.66 7.59
C SER A 63 -5.79 -8.03 8.11
N VAL A 64 -5.24 -9.13 7.60
CA VAL A 64 -5.52 -10.50 8.06
C VAL A 64 -4.99 -10.72 9.48
N ILE A 65 -3.76 -10.29 9.77
CA ILE A 65 -3.18 -10.37 11.13
C ILE A 65 -4.01 -9.51 12.09
N GLY A 66 -4.38 -8.29 11.72
CA GLY A 66 -5.26 -7.43 12.51
C GLY A 66 -6.61 -8.09 12.80
N CYS A 67 -7.21 -8.77 11.82
CA CYS A 67 -8.45 -9.54 12.01
C CYS A 67 -8.27 -10.76 12.94
N ALA A 68 -7.12 -11.44 12.85
CA ALA A 68 -6.84 -12.65 13.63
C ALA A 68 -6.55 -12.35 15.11
N PHE A 69 -5.97 -11.19 15.41
CA PHE A 69 -5.51 -10.83 16.76
C PHE A 69 -6.29 -9.68 17.41
N ALA A 70 -7.12 -8.93 16.68
CA ALA A 70 -8.01 -7.95 17.30
C ALA A 70 -9.04 -8.66 18.19
N ALA A 71 -9.31 -8.08 19.36
CA ALA A 71 -10.31 -8.57 20.30
C ALA A 71 -11.62 -8.89 19.57
N GLN A 72 -12.12 -10.12 19.76
CA GLN A 72 -13.37 -10.66 19.21
C GLN A 72 -14.57 -9.85 19.75
N THR A 73 -14.70 -8.63 19.27
CA THR A 73 -15.86 -7.76 19.48
C THR A 73 -16.56 -7.65 18.14
N GLU A 74 -17.88 -7.74 18.15
CA GLU A 74 -18.74 -7.72 16.96
C GLU A 74 -18.49 -6.49 16.06
N ARG A 75 -17.99 -5.40 16.67
CA ARG A 75 -17.60 -4.14 16.00
C ARG A 75 -16.20 -4.18 15.37
N GLY A 76 -15.29 -4.99 15.91
CA GLY A 76 -13.94 -5.20 15.37
C GLY A 76 -13.99 -5.98 14.04
N HIS A 77 -14.78 -7.06 13.98
CA HIS A 77 -14.88 -7.91 12.78
C HIS A 77 -15.36 -7.18 11.52
N SER A 78 -16.36 -6.28 11.63
CA SER A 78 -16.86 -5.55 10.46
C SER A 78 -15.81 -4.61 9.86
N THR A 79 -15.04 -3.94 10.73
CA THR A 79 -13.98 -3.00 10.32
C THR A 79 -12.84 -3.71 9.58
N PHE A 80 -12.48 -4.91 10.01
CA PHE A 80 -11.42 -5.70 9.37
C PHE A 80 -11.87 -6.34 8.05
N VAL A 81 -13.11 -6.80 7.93
CA VAL A 81 -13.66 -7.32 6.66
C VAL A 81 -13.69 -6.24 5.58
N HIS A 82 -14.07 -5.00 5.94
CA HIS A 82 -14.03 -3.87 5.01
C HIS A 82 -12.60 -3.51 4.58
N THR A 83 -11.64 -3.62 5.49
CA THR A 83 -10.22 -3.34 5.19
C THR A 83 -9.62 -4.44 4.31
N LEU A 84 -9.89 -5.71 4.61
CA LEU A 84 -9.49 -6.86 3.79
C LEU A 84 -10.04 -6.77 2.36
N ARG A 85 -11.32 -6.43 2.21
CA ARG A 85 -11.95 -6.27 0.89
C ARG A 85 -11.32 -5.15 0.07
N ARG A 86 -10.95 -4.03 0.72
CA ARG A 86 -10.24 -2.92 0.06
C ARG A 86 -8.83 -3.32 -0.37
N SER A 87 -8.12 -4.10 0.44
CA SER A 87 -6.78 -4.61 0.11
C SER A 87 -6.79 -5.62 -1.05
N LEU A 88 -7.79 -6.50 -1.11
CA LEU A 88 -7.92 -7.46 -2.23
C LEU A 88 -8.23 -6.78 -3.57
N LEU A 89 -9.05 -5.72 -3.56
CA LEU A 89 -9.25 -4.88 -4.74
C LEU A 89 -7.95 -4.21 -5.16
N ALA A 90 -7.20 -3.63 -4.22
CA ALA A 90 -5.90 -3.00 -4.50
C ALA A 90 -4.89 -3.93 -5.17
N ILE A 91 -4.84 -5.21 -4.78
CA ILE A 91 -4.00 -6.23 -5.42
C ILE A 91 -4.41 -6.44 -6.88
N ARG A 92 -5.72 -6.63 -7.13
CA ARG A 92 -6.26 -6.88 -8.47
C ARG A 92 -6.07 -5.68 -9.41
N ASP A 93 -6.17 -4.48 -8.88
CA ASP A 93 -6.05 -3.26 -9.68
C ASP A 93 -4.61 -2.85 -10.02
N HIS A 94 -3.62 -3.61 -9.55
CA HIS A 94 -2.20 -3.34 -9.79
C HIS A 94 -1.46 -4.50 -10.47
N ASP A 95 -2.16 -5.54 -10.90
CA ASP A 95 -1.59 -6.77 -11.48
C ASP A 95 -0.39 -7.27 -10.68
N THR A 96 -0.49 -7.18 -9.35
CA THR A 96 0.63 -7.54 -8.45
C THR A 96 1.00 -9.02 -8.54
N VAL A 97 0.10 -9.86 -9.07
CA VAL A 97 0.35 -11.28 -9.34
C VAL A 97 1.30 -11.48 -10.54
N GLU A 98 1.23 -10.64 -11.57
CA GLU A 98 2.18 -10.70 -12.70
C GLU A 98 3.58 -10.23 -12.30
N ILE A 99 3.68 -9.28 -11.37
CA ILE A 99 4.97 -8.75 -10.88
C ILE A 99 5.74 -9.80 -10.06
N LEU A 100 5.04 -10.69 -9.36
CA LEU A 100 5.64 -11.76 -8.53
C LEU A 100 6.01 -13.02 -9.33
N ALA A 101 5.61 -13.11 -10.60
CA ALA A 101 5.86 -14.24 -11.48
C ALA A 101 7.16 -14.10 -12.32
N THR A 102 7.93 -13.03 -12.11
CA THR A 102 9.25 -12.79 -12.72
C THR A 102 10.35 -12.99 -11.69
#